data_AF-A0A928CSD6-F1
#
_entry.id   AF-A0A928CSD6-F1
#
_cell.length_a   1.000
_cell.length_b   1.000
_cell.length_c   1.000
_cell.angle_alpha   90.00
_cell.angle_beta   90.00
_cell.angle_gamma   90.00
#
_symmetry.space_group_name_H-M   'P 1'
#
loop_
_entity.id
_entity.type
_entity.pdbx_description
1 polymer ?
#
loop_
_entity_poly.entity_id
_entity_poly.type
_entity_poly.pdbx_seq_one_letter_code
_entity_poly.pdbx_strand_id
1 'polypeptide(L)'
;MKTFFVICGLFTVYAAFAAPIYESSFKSDVLGKEIFRQYSKKPVMREMDGKAVVFIPGGSIGRSRKFDVKPGARILVRARARNAAKSCSLEGNPAWEGMLTQRGIKGMKALNTGGALVFPVFYDASGKLRRMPPHQSTYLRRIYSSEWKEYVMEFFVPAKCTGMALWFSGGSAANGMELASFSAEEVQDAPTLNINPELKLENLEVRGIEHYINTQIDEGTDGRAELSFPQGNILTCRFPVKPGTKLCIAATTRKNSIGCRMFVDFQDKDGKKCGSLKDHVMVRKAEDTRMETDIGVPAEAATCHVLIRFGSLTGLWVTEEK
;
A
#
# COMPACT_ATOMS: atom_id res chain seq x y z
N MET A 1 63.56 -1.42 14.87
CA MET A 1 62.36 -2.22 14.52
C MET A 1 61.37 -2.16 15.67
N LYS A 2 60.08 -2.13 15.32
CA LYS A 2 58.86 -2.18 16.17
C LYS A 2 58.35 -0.86 16.76
N THR A 3 57.77 -0.08 15.85
CA THR A 3 56.63 0.81 16.07
C THR A 3 55.44 0.01 16.61
N PHE A 4 54.82 0.44 17.71
CA PHE A 4 53.52 -0.07 18.18
C PHE A 4 52.50 1.06 18.08
N PHE A 5 51.48 0.87 17.26
CA PHE A 5 50.31 1.74 17.17
C PHE A 5 49.29 1.33 18.25
N VAL A 6 48.85 2.31 19.04
CA VAL A 6 47.68 2.20 19.92
C VAL A 6 46.48 2.73 19.14
N ILE A 7 45.49 1.87 18.89
CA ILE A 7 44.19 2.27 18.36
C ILE A 7 43.20 2.27 19.54
N CYS A 8 42.70 3.47 19.84
CA CYS A 8 41.53 3.67 20.69
C CYS A 8 40.26 3.19 19.95
N GLY A 9 39.61 2.16 20.49
CA GLY A 9 38.27 1.73 20.07
C GLY A 9 37.26 2.02 21.18
N LEU A 10 36.41 3.02 20.92
CA LEU A 10 35.34 3.52 21.78
C LEU A 10 34.26 2.47 22.06
N PHE A 11 33.72 2.56 23.28
CA PHE A 11 32.53 1.89 23.79
C PHE A 11 31.31 2.06 22.88
N THR A 12 30.53 1.00 22.71
CA THR A 12 29.06 1.11 22.75
C THR A 12 28.46 -0.16 23.35
N VAL A 13 27.93 -0.02 24.55
CA VAL A 13 27.06 -0.97 25.24
C VAL A 13 25.68 -0.84 24.58
N TYR A 14 25.21 -1.87 23.89
CA TYR A 14 23.77 -2.03 23.63
C TYR A 14 23.23 -3.06 24.62
N ALA A 15 22.77 -2.55 25.76
CA ALA A 15 21.97 -3.29 26.70
C ALA A 15 20.59 -3.58 26.08
N ALA A 16 20.11 -4.79 26.31
CA ALA A 16 18.79 -5.26 25.98
C ALA A 16 17.70 -4.40 26.63
N PHE A 17 16.72 -3.99 25.83
CA PHE A 17 15.35 -3.81 26.31
C PHE A 17 14.44 -4.63 25.41
N ALA A 18 14.30 -5.90 25.79
CA ALA A 18 13.11 -6.66 25.50
C ALA A 18 11.94 -5.96 26.20
N ALA A 19 11.22 -5.11 25.47
CA ALA A 19 9.89 -4.69 25.89
C ALA A 19 8.92 -5.86 25.58
N PRO A 20 7.99 -6.18 26.49
CA PRO A 20 7.08 -7.29 26.30
C PRO A 20 6.22 -7.02 25.06
N ILE A 21 6.44 -7.82 24.02
CA ILE A 21 5.55 -7.90 22.87
C ILE A 21 4.23 -8.44 23.43
N TYR A 22 3.27 -7.57 23.67
CA TYR A 22 1.89 -7.99 23.78
C TYR A 22 1.47 -8.47 22.39
N GLU A 23 1.68 -9.76 22.13
CA GLU A 23 1.14 -10.47 20.98
C GLU A 23 -0.39 -10.43 21.06
N SER A 24 -1.00 -9.39 20.50
CA SER A 24 -2.25 -9.59 19.77
C SER A 24 -1.92 -9.89 18.31
N SER A 25 -1.06 -10.89 18.07
CA SER A 25 -0.89 -11.45 16.75
C SER A 25 -2.16 -12.26 16.47
N PHE A 26 -3.04 -11.73 15.63
CA PHE A 26 -4.06 -12.56 14.98
C PHE A 26 -3.35 -13.41 13.92
N LYS A 27 -2.55 -14.40 14.35
CA LYS A 27 -2.22 -15.56 13.52
C LYS A 27 -3.47 -16.42 13.44
N SER A 28 -4.48 -15.91 12.75
CA SER A 28 -5.49 -16.83 12.29
C SER A 28 -4.86 -17.58 11.13
N ASP A 29 -4.71 -18.89 11.29
CA ASP A 29 -4.71 -19.85 10.19
C ASP A 29 -6.08 -19.76 9.49
N VAL A 30 -6.44 -18.59 8.91
CA VAL A 30 -7.72 -18.32 8.22
C VAL A 30 -7.75 -19.05 6.87
N LEU A 31 -7.28 -20.28 6.80
CA LEU A 31 -7.51 -21.20 5.69
C LEU A 31 -8.34 -22.40 6.17
N GLY A 32 -9.29 -22.15 7.08
CA GLY A 32 -10.33 -23.11 7.46
C GLY A 32 -11.45 -23.22 6.42
N LYS A 33 -12.07 -24.40 6.32
CA LYS A 33 -13.05 -24.88 5.31
C LYS A 33 -14.32 -24.02 5.03
N GLU A 34 -14.50 -22.84 5.62
CA GLU A 34 -15.77 -22.06 5.56
C GLU A 34 -15.64 -20.66 4.91
N ILE A 35 -14.72 -20.48 3.97
CA ILE A 35 -14.33 -19.15 3.48
C ILE A 35 -15.20 -18.66 2.30
N PHE A 36 -16.00 -19.49 1.63
CA PHE A 36 -16.51 -19.08 0.30
C PHE A 36 -18.03 -19.09 0.15
N ARG A 37 -18.65 -17.90 0.06
CA ARG A 37 -20.03 -17.69 -0.42
C ARG A 37 -20.01 -17.34 -1.93
N GLN A 38 -20.93 -17.95 -2.68
CA GLN A 38 -20.88 -18.24 -4.12
C GLN A 38 -21.00 -17.06 -5.11
N TYR A 39 -20.18 -17.13 -6.18
CA TYR A 39 -20.58 -16.94 -7.58
C TYR A 39 -19.98 -18.10 -8.41
N SER A 40 -20.79 -18.78 -9.22
CA SER A 40 -20.55 -19.91 -10.18
C SER A 40 -19.47 -20.99 -9.92
N LYS A 41 -18.24 -20.70 -9.48
CA LYS A 41 -17.21 -21.69 -9.13
C LYS A 41 -16.68 -21.47 -7.71
N LYS A 42 -16.57 -22.55 -6.92
CA LYS A 42 -16.09 -22.48 -5.54
C LYS A 42 -14.56 -22.52 -5.49
N PRO A 43 -13.92 -21.68 -4.65
CA PRO A 43 -12.51 -21.85 -4.34
C PRO A 43 -12.23 -23.22 -3.69
N VAL A 44 -11.05 -23.76 -3.97
CA VAL A 44 -10.65 -25.12 -3.64
C VAL A 44 -9.38 -25.09 -2.82
N MET A 45 -9.38 -25.79 -1.68
CA MET A 45 -8.15 -26.06 -0.93
C MET A 45 -7.36 -27.16 -1.64
N ARG A 46 -6.08 -26.93 -1.86
CA ARG A 46 -5.11 -27.87 -2.40
C ARG A 46 -3.93 -27.98 -1.46
N GLU A 47 -3.21 -29.08 -1.57
CA GLU A 47 -1.89 -29.22 -0.97
C GLU A 47 -0.86 -29.16 -2.10
N MET A 48 0.15 -28.30 -1.94
CA MET A 48 1.27 -28.15 -2.87
C MET A 48 2.56 -28.07 -2.06
N ASP A 49 3.50 -28.96 -2.31
CA ASP A 49 4.78 -29.04 -1.59
C ASP A 49 4.63 -29.05 -0.05
N GLY A 50 3.64 -29.80 0.44
CA GLY A 50 3.32 -29.90 1.88
C GLY A 50 2.68 -28.64 2.48
N LYS A 51 2.22 -27.69 1.66
CA LYS A 51 1.58 -26.44 2.10
C LYS A 51 0.15 -26.34 1.61
N ALA A 52 -0.72 -25.82 2.47
CA ALA A 52 -2.09 -25.50 2.11
C ALA A 52 -2.13 -24.30 1.16
N VAL A 53 -2.74 -24.51 -0.01
CA VAL A 53 -2.92 -23.50 -1.06
C VAL A 53 -4.41 -23.36 -1.36
N VAL A 54 -4.91 -22.13 -1.40
CA VAL A 54 -6.25 -21.83 -1.91
C VAL A 54 -6.15 -21.56 -3.40
N PHE A 55 -6.88 -22.33 -4.21
CA PHE A 55 -7.13 -21.98 -5.60
C PHE A 55 -8.48 -21.25 -5.73
N ILE A 56 -8.46 -20.05 -6.31
CA ILE A 56 -9.64 -19.25 -6.63
C ILE A 56 -9.81 -19.24 -8.15
N PRO A 57 -10.85 -19.91 -8.69
CA PRO A 57 -11.06 -19.96 -10.13
C PRO A 57 -11.35 -18.60 -10.74
N GLY A 58 -10.99 -18.43 -12.01
CA GLY A 58 -11.36 -17.26 -12.81
C GLY A 58 -12.87 -17.04 -12.87
N GLY A 59 -13.26 -15.77 -12.87
CA GLY A 59 -14.66 -15.34 -12.78
C GLY A 59 -15.31 -15.57 -11.40
N SER A 60 -14.53 -15.97 -10.40
CA SER A 60 -15.03 -16.26 -9.04
C SER A 60 -14.44 -15.28 -8.03
N ILE A 61 -15.18 -15.07 -6.95
CA ILE A 61 -14.74 -14.29 -5.79
C ILE A 61 -14.68 -15.22 -4.58
N GLY A 62 -13.50 -15.30 -3.97
CA GLY A 62 -13.31 -15.82 -2.63
C GLY A 62 -13.30 -14.71 -1.57
N ARG A 63 -13.52 -15.05 -0.30
CA ARG A 63 -13.58 -14.07 0.78
C ARG A 63 -13.05 -14.62 2.08
N SER A 64 -12.12 -13.98 2.78
CA SER A 64 -11.72 -14.42 4.14
C SER A 64 -12.92 -14.50 5.10
N ARG A 65 -12.73 -15.16 6.25
CA ARG A 65 -13.67 -14.92 7.37
C ARG A 65 -13.69 -13.43 7.71
N LYS A 66 -14.83 -12.95 8.18
CA LYS A 66 -14.95 -11.61 8.77
C LYS A 66 -14.22 -11.66 10.12
N PHE A 67 -13.44 -10.63 10.41
CA PHE A 67 -12.80 -10.43 11.71
C PHE A 67 -12.98 -8.99 12.17
N ASP A 68 -12.90 -8.79 13.49
CA ASP A 68 -13.13 -7.49 14.11
C ASP A 68 -11.89 -6.61 13.98
N VAL A 69 -12.13 -5.30 13.81
CA VAL A 69 -11.08 -4.29 13.65
C VAL A 69 -11.49 -2.99 14.34
N LYS A 70 -10.53 -2.19 14.79
CA LYS A 70 -10.81 -0.87 15.36
C LYS A 70 -10.77 0.21 14.26
N PRO A 71 -11.68 1.20 14.26
CA PRO A 71 -11.57 2.36 13.39
C PRO A 71 -10.21 3.04 13.53
N GLY A 72 -9.57 3.38 12.41
CA GLY A 72 -8.25 4.00 12.39
C GLY A 72 -7.08 3.04 12.67
N ALA A 73 -7.33 1.76 12.99
CA ALA A 73 -6.25 0.79 13.12
C ALA A 73 -5.47 0.66 11.81
N ARG A 74 -4.15 0.57 11.90
CA ARG A 74 -3.26 0.27 10.78
C ARG A 74 -3.18 -1.24 10.62
N ILE A 75 -3.58 -1.75 9.47
CA ILE A 75 -3.58 -3.19 9.20
C ILE A 75 -2.56 -3.49 8.12
N LEU A 76 -1.74 -4.51 8.37
CA LEU A 76 -0.79 -5.08 7.43
C LEU A 76 -1.23 -6.48 7.05
N VAL A 77 -1.48 -6.67 5.76
CA VAL A 77 -1.86 -7.93 5.15
C VAL A 77 -0.67 -8.45 4.37
N ARG A 78 -0.30 -9.72 4.59
CA ARG A 78 0.66 -10.44 3.77
C ARG A 78 0.01 -11.68 3.18
N ALA A 79 0.34 -11.98 1.94
CA ALA A 79 -0.07 -13.21 1.28
C ALA A 79 0.98 -13.62 0.27
N ARG A 80 1.26 -14.91 0.13
CA ARG A 80 1.92 -15.41 -1.08
C ARG A 80 0.85 -15.69 -2.11
N ALA A 81 1.00 -15.17 -3.31
CA ALA A 81 0.06 -15.46 -4.39
C ALA A 81 0.76 -15.63 -5.73
N ARG A 82 0.02 -16.17 -6.69
CA ARG A 82 0.37 -16.16 -8.11
C ARG A 82 -0.88 -16.25 -8.97
N ASN A 83 -0.77 -15.78 -10.20
CA ASN A 83 -1.74 -16.05 -11.24
C ASN A 83 -1.52 -17.48 -11.75
N ALA A 84 -2.55 -18.31 -11.66
CA ALA A 84 -2.48 -19.70 -12.09
C ALA A 84 -2.39 -19.85 -13.62
N ALA A 85 -2.81 -18.82 -14.37
CA ALA A 85 -2.78 -18.82 -15.83
C ALA A 85 -1.57 -18.04 -16.35
N LYS A 86 -0.53 -18.74 -16.83
CA LYS A 86 0.67 -18.12 -17.40
C LYS A 86 0.35 -17.16 -18.56
N SER A 87 -0.62 -17.50 -19.41
CA SER A 87 -1.08 -16.65 -20.53
C SER A 87 -1.64 -15.29 -20.11
N CYS A 88 -1.99 -15.12 -18.83
CA CYS A 88 -2.48 -13.88 -18.25
C CYS A 88 -1.57 -13.35 -17.14
N SER A 89 -0.29 -13.69 -17.22
CA SER A 89 0.78 -13.17 -16.37
C SER A 89 1.76 -12.31 -17.16
N LEU A 90 2.62 -11.56 -16.47
CA LEU A 90 3.71 -10.81 -17.10
C LEU A 90 4.67 -11.76 -17.83
N GLU A 91 4.95 -12.93 -17.26
CA GLU A 91 5.90 -13.89 -17.84
C GLU A 91 5.35 -14.55 -19.12
N GLY A 92 4.03 -14.68 -19.23
CA GLY A 92 3.38 -15.14 -20.47
C GLY A 92 2.99 -14.02 -21.43
N ASN A 93 3.08 -12.75 -20.99
CA ASN A 93 2.77 -11.60 -21.83
C ASN A 93 3.62 -10.37 -21.45
N PRO A 94 4.92 -10.34 -21.77
CA PRO A 94 5.84 -9.28 -21.34
C PRO A 94 5.44 -7.88 -21.82
N ALA A 95 4.70 -7.79 -22.94
CA ALA A 95 4.16 -6.52 -23.43
C ALA A 95 3.21 -5.84 -22.42
N TRP A 96 2.64 -6.58 -21.47
CA TRP A 96 1.80 -6.03 -20.40
C TRP A 96 2.59 -5.15 -19.45
N GLU A 97 3.86 -5.46 -19.19
CA GLU A 97 4.68 -4.67 -18.28
C GLU A 97 4.81 -3.22 -18.78
N GLY A 98 5.19 -3.04 -20.05
CA GLY A 98 5.26 -1.72 -20.68
C GLY A 98 3.91 -0.99 -20.71
N MET A 99 2.79 -1.71 -20.88
CA MET A 99 1.46 -1.10 -20.82
C MET A 99 1.08 -0.65 -19.40
N LEU A 100 1.48 -1.43 -18.39
CA LEU A 100 1.19 -1.15 -16.98
C LEU A 100 2.04 0.02 -16.45
N THR A 101 3.30 0.13 -16.86
CA THR A 101 4.19 1.24 -16.50
C THR A 101 3.80 2.54 -17.20
N GLN A 102 3.39 2.51 -18.48
CA GLN A 102 3.13 3.72 -19.27
C GLN A 102 1.74 4.35 -19.07
N ARG A 103 0.70 3.57 -18.73
CA ARG A 103 -0.71 4.06 -18.74
C ARG A 103 -1.32 4.27 -17.35
N GLY A 104 -0.64 3.87 -16.27
CA GLY A 104 -1.16 3.91 -14.91
C GLY A 104 -2.53 3.20 -14.73
N ILE A 105 -3.19 3.40 -13.57
CA ILE A 105 -4.48 2.71 -13.26
C ILE A 105 -5.61 3.05 -14.22
N LYS A 106 -5.65 4.26 -14.79
CA LYS A 106 -6.73 4.64 -15.71
C LYS A 106 -6.67 3.86 -17.04
N GLY A 107 -5.47 3.54 -17.53
CA GLY A 107 -5.31 2.55 -18.60
C GLY A 107 -5.77 1.15 -18.19
N MET A 108 -5.62 0.79 -16.91
CA MET A 108 -6.00 -0.54 -16.39
C MET A 108 -7.51 -0.80 -16.32
N LYS A 109 -8.36 0.22 -16.17
CA LYS A 109 -9.83 0.04 -16.26
C LYS A 109 -10.27 -0.31 -17.68
N ALA A 110 -9.61 0.27 -18.68
CA ALA A 110 -9.90 0.01 -20.09
C ALA A 110 -9.34 -1.34 -20.57
N LEU A 111 -8.24 -1.80 -19.98
CA LEU A 111 -7.57 -3.01 -20.44
C LEU A 111 -8.27 -4.31 -20.04
N ASN A 112 -9.27 -4.28 -19.13
CA ASN A 112 -9.98 -5.47 -18.65
C ASN A 112 -9.03 -6.65 -18.34
N THR A 113 -7.79 -6.32 -17.97
CA THR A 113 -6.70 -7.28 -17.83
C THR A 113 -7.05 -8.10 -16.61
N GLY A 114 -7.42 -9.35 -16.86
CA GLY A 114 -8.00 -10.27 -15.89
C GLY A 114 -7.08 -10.66 -14.75
N GLY A 115 -6.07 -9.86 -14.39
CA GLY A 115 -5.24 -10.12 -13.21
C GLY A 115 -6.13 -10.43 -12.01
N ALA A 116 -5.77 -11.49 -11.30
CA ALA A 116 -6.41 -11.79 -10.04
C ALA A 116 -6.17 -10.64 -9.06
N LEU A 117 -7.06 -10.46 -8.08
CA LEU A 117 -7.02 -9.28 -7.23
C LEU A 117 -7.41 -9.58 -5.80
N VAL A 118 -6.81 -8.82 -4.88
CA VAL A 118 -7.06 -8.88 -3.43
C VAL A 118 -7.44 -7.50 -2.95
N PHE A 119 -8.51 -7.38 -2.17
CA PHE A 119 -8.93 -6.09 -1.61
C PHE A 119 -9.70 -6.25 -0.30
N PRO A 120 -9.54 -5.33 0.66
CA PRO A 120 -10.32 -5.34 1.88
C PRO A 120 -11.76 -4.85 1.62
N VAL A 121 -12.68 -5.38 2.40
CA VAL A 121 -14.03 -4.86 2.55
C VAL A 121 -14.32 -4.62 4.02
N PHE A 122 -15.07 -3.56 4.32
CA PHE A 122 -15.30 -3.11 5.68
C PHE A 122 -16.78 -3.20 6.04
N TYR A 123 -17.03 -3.50 7.31
CA TYR A 123 -18.36 -3.65 7.90
C TYR A 123 -18.51 -2.66 9.05
N ASP A 124 -19.70 -2.09 9.20
CA ASP A 124 -20.03 -1.28 10.38
C ASP A 124 -20.40 -2.15 11.60
N ALA A 125 -20.72 -1.49 12.72
CA ALA A 125 -21.14 -2.12 13.96
C ALA A 125 -22.41 -2.96 13.83
N SER A 126 -23.28 -2.66 12.86
CA SER A 126 -24.48 -3.48 12.55
C SER A 126 -24.15 -4.70 11.69
N GLY A 127 -22.89 -4.85 11.27
CA GLY A 127 -22.43 -5.90 10.38
C GLY A 127 -22.74 -5.65 8.90
N LYS A 128 -23.22 -4.46 8.54
CA LYS A 128 -23.53 -4.10 7.15
C LYS A 128 -22.27 -3.73 6.39
N LEU A 129 -22.15 -4.24 5.15
CA LEU A 129 -21.06 -3.88 4.25
C LEU A 129 -21.10 -2.37 3.96
N ARG A 130 -20.00 -1.69 4.24
CA ARG A 130 -19.82 -0.28 3.93
C ARG A 130 -19.27 -0.15 2.52
N ARG A 131 -19.91 0.70 1.71
CA ARG A 131 -19.36 1.08 0.42
C ARG A 131 -18.03 1.79 0.70
N MET A 132 -16.94 1.23 0.19
CA MET A 132 -15.65 1.90 0.28
C MET A 132 -15.79 3.27 -0.41
N PRO A 133 -15.41 4.37 0.27
CA PRO A 133 -15.29 5.64 -0.39
C PRO A 133 -14.45 5.51 -1.66
N PRO A 134 -14.72 6.27 -2.73
CA PRO A 134 -13.96 6.19 -3.98
C PRO A 134 -12.44 6.29 -3.78
N HIS A 135 -12.02 7.00 -2.73
CA HIS A 135 -10.64 7.21 -2.31
C HIS A 135 -9.95 6.01 -1.63
N GLN A 136 -10.70 5.01 -1.16
CA GLN A 136 -10.13 3.77 -0.61
C GLN A 136 -10.13 2.63 -1.64
N SER A 137 -10.48 2.92 -2.89
CA SER A 137 -10.50 1.94 -3.98
C SER A 137 -9.12 1.41 -4.40
N THR A 138 -8.03 1.97 -3.85
CA THR A 138 -6.64 1.54 -4.09
C THR A 138 -6.10 0.51 -3.13
N TYR A 139 -6.87 0.10 -2.12
CA TYR A 139 -6.57 -1.12 -1.37
C TYR A 139 -6.78 -2.37 -2.22
N LEU A 140 -6.97 -2.22 -3.54
CA LEU A 140 -6.95 -3.31 -4.50
C LEU A 140 -5.51 -3.57 -4.93
N ARG A 141 -5.06 -4.80 -4.72
CA ARG A 141 -3.81 -5.35 -5.26
C ARG A 141 -4.13 -6.29 -6.40
N ARG A 142 -3.32 -6.23 -7.46
CA ARG A 142 -3.44 -7.11 -8.63
C ARG A 142 -2.26 -8.06 -8.68
N ILE A 143 -2.54 -9.31 -9.00
CA ILE A 143 -1.60 -10.43 -9.05
C ILE A 143 -1.33 -10.73 -10.51
N TYR A 144 -0.18 -10.28 -11.00
CA TYR A 144 0.20 -10.41 -12.41
C TYR A 144 1.31 -11.42 -12.68
N SER A 145 2.00 -11.92 -11.65
CA SER A 145 3.06 -12.92 -11.85
C SER A 145 2.49 -14.33 -11.82
N SER A 146 3.00 -15.20 -12.69
CA SER A 146 2.77 -16.64 -12.64
C SER A 146 3.71 -17.34 -11.63
N GLU A 147 4.68 -16.61 -11.08
CA GLU A 147 5.55 -17.06 -10.00
C GLU A 147 4.98 -16.69 -8.63
N TRP A 148 5.38 -17.46 -7.61
CA TRP A 148 4.96 -17.20 -6.23
C TRP A 148 5.66 -15.96 -5.65
N LYS A 149 4.94 -14.84 -5.60
CA LYS A 149 5.43 -13.59 -4.99
C LYS A 149 4.76 -13.32 -3.64
N GLU A 150 5.48 -12.60 -2.78
CA GLU A 150 4.89 -12.03 -1.57
C GLU A 150 4.15 -10.73 -1.92
N TYR A 151 2.89 -10.67 -1.53
CA TYR A 151 2.04 -9.51 -1.64
C TYR A 151 1.85 -8.90 -0.28
N VAL A 152 2.12 -7.60 -0.19
CA VAL A 152 1.98 -6.84 1.05
C VAL A 152 1.07 -5.66 0.81
N MET A 153 0.04 -5.57 1.62
CA MET A 153 -0.96 -4.52 1.56
C MET A 153 -1.14 -3.94 2.94
N GLU A 154 -1.03 -2.64 3.04
CA GLU A 154 -1.18 -1.96 4.32
C GLU A 154 -2.05 -0.72 4.15
N PHE A 155 -2.94 -0.53 5.11
CA PHE A 155 -3.99 0.48 5.06
C PHE A 155 -4.53 0.78 6.45
N PHE A 156 -5.32 1.84 6.53
CA PHE A 156 -6.04 2.23 7.74
C PHE A 156 -7.50 1.83 7.65
N VAL A 157 -8.03 1.31 8.76
CA VAL A 157 -9.45 0.97 8.87
C VAL A 157 -10.28 2.26 8.81
N PRO A 158 -11.29 2.35 7.93
CA PRO A 158 -12.08 3.56 7.79
C PRO A 158 -12.85 3.90 9.08
N ALA A 159 -13.15 5.18 9.26
CA ALA A 159 -14.01 5.62 10.34
C ALA A 159 -15.36 4.86 10.33
N LYS A 160 -15.89 4.57 11.51
CA LYS A 160 -17.18 3.88 11.72
C LYS A 160 -17.21 2.40 11.26
N CYS A 161 -16.07 1.81 10.91
CA CYS A 161 -15.96 0.38 10.58
C CYS A 161 -15.41 -0.42 11.76
N THR A 162 -16.08 -1.51 12.11
CA THR A 162 -15.70 -2.38 13.24
C THR A 162 -15.41 -3.82 12.83
N GLY A 163 -15.60 -4.15 11.55
CA GLY A 163 -15.26 -5.46 11.01
C GLY A 163 -14.67 -5.35 9.61
N MET A 164 -13.88 -6.36 9.24
CA MET A 164 -13.24 -6.44 7.94
C MET A 164 -13.28 -7.88 7.40
N ALA A 165 -13.26 -8.02 6.09
CA ALA A 165 -12.87 -9.25 5.41
C ALA A 165 -12.00 -8.89 4.20
N LEU A 166 -11.23 -9.83 3.68
CA LEU A 166 -10.54 -9.68 2.41
C LEU A 166 -11.27 -10.43 1.32
N TRP A 167 -11.46 -9.77 0.18
CA TRP A 167 -12.02 -10.36 -1.01
C TRP A 167 -10.89 -10.66 -1.99
N PHE A 168 -11.06 -11.77 -2.68
CA PHE A 168 -10.08 -12.33 -3.58
C PHE A 168 -10.80 -12.66 -4.88
N SER A 169 -10.47 -12.04 -6.00
CA SER A 169 -11.06 -12.41 -7.29
C SER A 169 -10.02 -13.11 -8.15
N GLY A 170 -10.41 -14.24 -8.74
CA GLY A 170 -9.58 -14.98 -9.70
C GLY A 170 -9.45 -14.27 -11.05
N GLY A 171 -10.02 -13.07 -11.21
CA GLY A 171 -9.95 -12.30 -12.43
C GLY A 171 -10.98 -12.71 -13.48
N SER A 172 -10.60 -12.68 -14.76
CA SER A 172 -11.46 -13.10 -15.87
C SER A 172 -11.68 -14.62 -15.89
N ALA A 173 -12.62 -15.12 -16.69
CA ALA A 173 -12.96 -16.54 -16.75
C ALA A 173 -11.79 -17.46 -17.15
N ALA A 174 -10.79 -16.93 -17.87
CA ALA A 174 -9.60 -17.66 -18.31
C ALA A 174 -8.51 -17.78 -17.21
N ASN A 175 -8.70 -17.12 -16.07
CA ASN A 175 -7.67 -16.96 -15.05
C ASN A 175 -7.92 -17.82 -13.83
N GLY A 176 -7.01 -17.71 -12.86
CA GLY A 176 -7.15 -18.29 -11.54
C GLY A 176 -6.09 -17.69 -10.63
N MET A 177 -6.32 -17.76 -9.33
CA MET A 177 -5.35 -17.30 -8.33
C MET A 177 -5.02 -18.44 -7.40
N GLU A 178 -3.75 -18.60 -7.08
CA GLU A 178 -3.31 -19.45 -5.99
C GLU A 178 -2.82 -18.57 -4.86
N LEU A 179 -3.24 -18.87 -3.63
CA LEU A 179 -2.83 -18.15 -2.41
C LEU A 179 -2.32 -19.10 -1.36
N ALA A 180 -1.26 -18.70 -0.67
CA ALA A 180 -0.65 -19.41 0.44
C ALA A 180 -0.19 -18.41 1.51
N SER A 181 0.09 -18.91 2.72
CA SER A 181 0.74 -18.15 3.80
C SER A 181 0.09 -16.78 4.06
N PHE A 182 -1.23 -16.78 4.19
CA PHE A 182 -2.02 -15.58 4.40
C PHE A 182 -1.97 -15.10 5.86
N SER A 183 -1.75 -13.81 6.08
CA SER A 183 -1.84 -13.19 7.40
C SER A 183 -2.38 -11.76 7.33
N ALA A 184 -3.04 -11.33 8.40
CA ALA A 184 -3.46 -9.94 8.60
C ALA A 184 -3.21 -9.56 10.07
N GLU A 185 -2.49 -8.48 10.32
CA GLU A 185 -2.10 -8.03 11.65
C GLU A 185 -2.29 -6.52 11.82
N GLU A 186 -2.59 -6.10 13.06
CA GLU A 186 -2.59 -4.69 13.43
C GLU A 186 -1.15 -4.23 13.72
N VAL A 187 -0.74 -3.10 13.14
CA VAL A 187 0.60 -2.52 13.32
C VAL A 187 0.50 -1.39 14.33
N GLN A 188 1.09 -1.56 15.51
CA GLN A 188 0.99 -0.58 16.61
C GLN A 188 2.15 0.43 16.63
N ASP A 189 3.33 0.05 16.11
CA ASP A 189 4.53 0.88 16.16
C ASP A 189 5.19 0.97 14.78
N ALA A 190 4.96 2.07 14.07
CA ALA A 190 5.82 2.43 12.96
C ALA A 190 6.05 3.94 12.94
N PRO A 191 7.33 4.39 12.83
CA PRO A 191 7.67 5.81 12.88
C PRO A 191 7.06 6.61 11.73
N THR A 192 6.71 5.92 10.63
CA THR A 192 6.10 6.54 9.45
C THR A 192 4.60 6.21 9.40
N LEU A 193 3.76 7.24 9.40
CA LEU A 193 2.29 7.12 9.33
C LEU A 193 1.77 6.71 7.95
N ASN A 194 2.57 6.90 6.91
CA ASN A 194 2.27 6.43 5.57
C ASN A 194 3.47 5.68 4.97
N ILE A 195 3.18 4.70 4.13
CA ILE A 195 4.19 3.82 3.57
C ILE A 195 5.02 4.64 2.58
N ASN A 196 6.33 4.65 2.79
CA ASN A 196 7.29 4.99 1.74
C ASN A 196 6.89 4.17 0.50
N PRO A 197 6.45 4.76 -0.62
CA PRO A 197 6.26 3.97 -1.82
C PRO A 197 7.63 3.41 -2.15
N GLU A 198 7.91 2.16 -1.78
CA GLU A 198 9.02 1.40 -2.33
C GLU A 198 8.65 1.21 -3.79
N LEU A 199 9.07 2.17 -4.60
CA LEU A 199 8.91 2.14 -6.04
C LEU A 199 9.90 1.11 -6.56
N LYS A 200 9.46 -0.15 -6.54
CA LYS A 200 10.17 -1.31 -7.07
C LYS A 200 9.49 -1.73 -8.37
N LEU A 201 10.19 -1.57 -9.49
CA LEU A 201 9.70 -1.94 -10.83
C LEU A 201 9.25 -3.39 -10.87
N GLU A 202 9.98 -4.28 -10.21
CA GLU A 202 9.73 -5.73 -10.12
C GLU A 202 8.31 -6.12 -9.66
N ASN A 203 7.60 -5.21 -9.00
CA ASN A 203 6.27 -5.48 -8.45
C ASN A 203 5.16 -4.66 -9.12
N LEU A 204 5.48 -3.60 -9.88
CA LEU A 204 4.49 -2.63 -10.42
C LEU A 204 3.52 -2.10 -9.33
N GLU A 205 3.95 -2.17 -8.07
CA GLU A 205 3.15 -1.83 -6.90
C GLU A 205 3.62 -0.50 -6.32
N VAL A 206 2.66 0.41 -6.13
CA VAL A 206 2.88 1.66 -5.41
C VAL A 206 2.10 1.59 -4.11
N ARG A 207 2.79 1.48 -2.98
CA ARG A 207 2.17 1.48 -1.65
C ARG A 207 1.88 2.89 -1.17
N GLY A 208 0.87 3.05 -0.32
CA GLY A 208 0.55 4.35 0.29
C GLY A 208 -0.08 5.41 -0.64
N ILE A 209 -0.29 5.10 -1.93
CA ILE A 209 -0.87 6.01 -2.92
C ILE A 209 -2.32 5.61 -3.27
N GLU A 210 -3.23 6.56 -3.08
CA GLU A 210 -4.65 6.53 -3.39
C GLU A 210 -4.95 6.89 -4.85
N HIS A 211 -4.14 7.74 -5.46
CA HIS A 211 -4.41 8.14 -6.82
C HIS A 211 -3.14 8.51 -7.55
N TYR A 212 -2.92 7.88 -8.70
CA TYR A 212 -1.87 8.24 -9.64
C TYR A 212 -2.47 8.17 -11.06
N ILE A 213 -3.22 9.22 -11.43
CA ILE A 213 -3.75 9.39 -12.79
C ILE A 213 -2.69 10.06 -13.65
N ASN A 214 -2.56 9.59 -14.90
CA ASN A 214 -1.58 10.11 -15.86
C ASN A 214 -0.16 10.07 -15.27
N THR A 215 0.11 9.00 -14.52
CA THR A 215 1.39 8.73 -13.88
C THR A 215 2.04 7.56 -14.60
N GLN A 216 3.30 7.73 -14.93
CA GLN A 216 4.18 6.72 -15.50
C GLN A 216 5.10 6.20 -14.40
N ILE A 217 5.44 4.92 -14.46
CA ILE A 217 6.50 4.36 -13.62
C ILE A 217 7.73 4.25 -14.52
N ASP A 218 8.72 5.09 -14.26
CA ASP A 218 9.98 5.15 -14.99
C ASP A 218 11.10 4.51 -14.15
N GLU A 219 12.16 4.06 -14.81
CA GLU A 219 13.40 3.70 -14.12
C GLU A 219 14.24 4.96 -13.89
N GLY A 220 14.50 5.26 -12.62
CA GLY A 220 15.37 6.35 -12.20
C GLY A 220 16.84 6.05 -12.51
N THR A 221 17.66 7.10 -12.50
CA THR A 221 19.10 7.04 -12.83
C THR A 221 19.94 6.15 -11.90
N ASP A 222 19.42 5.78 -10.73
CA ASP A 222 20.04 4.88 -9.75
C ASP A 222 19.39 3.48 -9.73
N GLY A 223 18.57 3.17 -10.75
CA GLY A 223 17.83 1.90 -10.86
C GLY A 223 16.59 1.81 -9.95
N ARG A 224 16.24 2.88 -9.22
CA ARG A 224 15.01 2.93 -8.42
C ARG A 224 13.83 3.33 -9.29
N ALA A 225 12.63 2.81 -9.02
CA ALA A 225 11.47 3.25 -9.80
C ALA A 225 11.06 4.67 -9.39
N GLU A 226 10.58 5.44 -10.36
CA GLU A 226 10.18 6.83 -10.24
C GLU A 226 8.74 6.96 -10.74
N LEU A 227 7.89 7.65 -9.98
CA LEU A 227 6.55 8.00 -10.47
C LEU A 227 6.61 9.35 -11.15
N SER A 228 6.48 9.37 -12.48
CA SER A 228 6.43 10.59 -13.28
C SER A 228 5.00 10.99 -13.58
N PHE A 229 4.60 12.21 -13.24
CA PHE A 229 3.22 12.73 -13.41
C PHE A 229 3.24 14.19 -13.88
N PRO A 230 3.76 14.48 -15.08
CA PRO A 230 4.00 15.84 -15.56
C PRO A 230 2.73 16.70 -15.64
N GLN A 231 1.57 16.08 -15.84
CA GLN A 231 0.25 16.73 -15.85
C GLN A 231 -0.72 16.06 -14.87
N GLY A 232 -0.19 15.32 -13.90
CA GLY A 232 -0.95 14.50 -12.97
C GLY A 232 -0.79 14.95 -11.53
N ASN A 233 -1.44 14.19 -10.65
CA ASN A 233 -1.27 14.34 -9.22
C ASN A 233 -1.11 12.96 -8.59
N ILE A 234 -0.26 12.87 -7.58
CA ILE A 234 -0.17 11.75 -6.65
C ILE A 234 -0.89 12.13 -5.37
N LEU A 235 -1.86 11.32 -4.96
CA LEU A 235 -2.58 11.48 -3.71
C LEU A 235 -2.27 10.29 -2.81
N THR A 236 -1.89 10.52 -1.56
CA THR A 236 -1.71 9.43 -0.60
C THR A 236 -3.05 8.87 -0.14
N CYS A 237 -3.03 7.62 0.32
CA CYS A 237 -4.09 7.12 1.18
C CYS A 237 -4.26 8.07 2.39
N ARG A 238 -5.50 8.26 2.83
CA ARG A 238 -5.78 8.92 4.11
C ARG A 238 -5.23 8.08 5.25
N PHE A 239 -4.60 8.75 6.21
CA PHE A 239 -4.11 8.16 7.44
C PHE A 239 -4.64 8.93 8.66
N PRO A 240 -4.90 8.25 9.79
CA PRO A 240 -5.32 8.88 11.03
C PRO A 240 -4.21 9.77 11.58
N VAL A 241 -4.61 10.86 12.24
CA VAL A 241 -3.69 11.79 12.90
C VAL A 241 -4.22 12.14 14.28
N LYS A 242 -3.32 12.49 15.20
CA LYS A 242 -3.69 12.95 16.53
C LYS A 242 -3.83 14.49 16.54
N PRO A 243 -4.96 15.05 16.96
CA PRO A 243 -5.11 16.49 17.09
C PRO A 243 -4.00 17.13 17.93
N GLY A 244 -3.50 18.28 17.48
CA GLY A 244 -2.49 19.08 18.18
C GLY A 244 -1.06 18.57 18.10
N THR A 245 -0.80 17.43 17.44
CA THR A 245 0.58 16.98 17.18
C THR A 245 1.19 17.72 16.00
N LYS A 246 2.49 17.53 15.78
CA LYS A 246 3.19 18.01 14.59
C LYS A 246 3.53 16.85 13.68
N LEU A 247 3.35 17.07 12.38
CA LEU A 247 3.78 16.14 11.33
C LEU A 247 4.96 16.75 10.60
N CYS A 248 6.00 15.95 10.39
CA CYS A 248 7.02 16.23 9.39
C CYS A 248 6.67 15.45 8.12
N ILE A 249 6.56 16.16 7.00
CA ILE A 249 6.21 15.61 5.69
C ILE A 249 7.36 15.89 4.74
N ALA A 250 7.97 14.82 4.23
CA ALA A 250 9.08 14.90 3.29
C ALA A 250 8.77 14.17 1.99
N ALA A 251 9.14 14.74 0.85
CA ALA A 251 9.01 14.12 -0.46
C ALA A 251 10.28 14.38 -1.29
N THR A 252 10.80 13.33 -1.92
CA THR A 252 11.90 13.45 -2.88
C THR A 252 11.36 13.47 -4.29
N THR A 253 11.71 14.51 -5.03
CA THR A 253 11.21 14.76 -6.38
C THR A 253 12.35 15.01 -7.35
N ARG A 254 12.14 14.67 -8.62
CA ARG A 254 13.08 14.96 -9.69
C ARG A 254 12.40 15.83 -10.75
N LYS A 255 13.21 16.65 -11.43
CA LYS A 255 12.68 17.67 -12.34
C LYS A 255 12.23 17.06 -13.67
N ASN A 256 10.92 17.05 -13.89
CA ASN A 256 10.30 16.98 -15.21
C ASN A 256 9.57 18.31 -15.47
N SER A 257 10.32 19.31 -15.95
CA SER A 257 9.93 20.62 -16.52
C SER A 257 9.01 21.59 -15.74
N ILE A 258 8.17 21.15 -14.79
CA ILE A 258 7.17 21.96 -14.08
C ILE A 258 7.42 21.84 -12.57
N GLY A 259 7.42 22.97 -11.84
CA GLY A 259 7.63 22.97 -10.38
C GLY A 259 6.62 22.07 -9.66
N CYS A 260 7.13 21.21 -8.78
CA CYS A 260 6.33 20.32 -7.94
C CYS A 260 5.59 21.10 -6.84
N ARG A 261 4.39 20.67 -6.45
CA ARG A 261 3.64 21.30 -5.36
C ARG A 261 3.14 20.24 -4.39
N MET A 262 3.27 20.51 -3.09
CA MET A 262 2.81 19.63 -2.04
C MET A 262 1.66 20.28 -1.28
N PHE A 263 0.54 19.58 -1.20
CA PHE A 263 -0.64 19.99 -0.47
C PHE A 263 -0.89 18.98 0.64
N VAL A 264 -1.30 19.47 1.80
CA VAL A 264 -1.67 18.63 2.94
C VAL A 264 -3.07 19.05 3.33
N ASP A 265 -4.03 18.11 3.33
CA ASP A 265 -5.39 18.40 3.79
C ASP A 265 -5.71 17.57 5.03
N PHE A 266 -6.42 18.18 5.95
CA PHE A 266 -6.97 17.54 7.14
C PHE A 266 -8.49 17.43 7.03
N GLN A 267 -9.03 16.32 7.52
CA GLN A 267 -10.47 16.11 7.62
C GLN A 267 -10.88 15.71 9.04
N ASP A 268 -12.06 16.16 9.46
CA ASP A 268 -12.68 15.79 10.72
C ASP A 268 -13.24 14.35 10.68
N LYS A 269 -13.83 13.90 11.80
CA LYS A 269 -14.45 12.57 11.95
C LYS A 269 -15.62 12.29 10.99
N ASP A 270 -16.20 13.33 10.40
CA ASP A 270 -17.31 13.25 9.45
C ASP A 270 -16.83 13.42 7.99
N GLY A 271 -15.51 13.53 7.79
CA GLY A 271 -14.87 13.66 6.48
C GLY A 271 -14.93 15.07 5.90
N LYS A 272 -15.32 16.08 6.68
CA LYS A 272 -15.30 17.48 6.25
C LYS A 272 -13.89 18.03 6.39
N LYS A 273 -13.47 18.83 5.41
CA LYS A 273 -12.15 19.49 5.45
C LYS A 273 -12.11 20.49 6.60
N CYS A 274 -11.11 20.38 7.47
CA CYS A 274 -10.94 21.24 8.65
C CYS A 274 -9.57 21.96 8.68
N GLY A 275 -8.66 21.62 7.76
CA GLY A 275 -7.39 22.33 7.64
C GLY A 275 -6.71 22.02 6.32
N SER A 276 -5.79 22.89 5.90
CA SER A 276 -4.86 22.55 4.83
C SER A 276 -3.62 23.42 4.81
N LEU A 277 -2.49 22.80 4.45
CA LEU A 277 -1.32 23.50 3.95
C LEU A 277 -1.39 23.63 2.44
N LYS A 278 -1.09 24.82 1.94
CA LYS A 278 -0.78 25.05 0.54
C LYS A 278 0.64 25.57 0.47
N ASP A 279 1.62 24.69 0.52
CA ASP A 279 3.01 25.09 0.31
C ASP A 279 3.45 24.77 -1.12
N HIS A 280 4.39 25.55 -1.63
CA HIS A 280 4.87 25.43 -3.01
C HIS A 280 6.39 25.46 -3.01
N VAL A 281 7.01 24.30 -3.18
CA VAL A 281 8.45 24.23 -3.40
C VAL A 281 8.70 24.23 -4.90
N MET A 282 9.14 25.37 -5.44
CA MET A 282 9.58 25.40 -6.84
C MET A 282 10.95 24.72 -6.98
N VAL A 283 10.94 23.46 -7.42
CA VAL A 283 12.15 22.72 -7.75
C VAL A 283 12.77 23.28 -9.05
N ARG A 284 13.94 23.92 -8.94
CA ARG A 284 14.59 24.61 -10.08
C ARG A 284 15.61 23.74 -10.85
N LYS A 285 16.14 22.66 -10.26
CA LYS A 285 17.29 21.90 -10.78
C LYS A 285 16.99 20.42 -11.09
N ALA A 286 17.80 19.83 -11.98
CA ALA A 286 17.72 18.45 -12.45
C ALA A 286 18.39 17.43 -11.51
N GLU A 287 18.25 17.64 -10.20
CA GLU A 287 18.79 16.78 -9.15
C GLU A 287 17.65 16.40 -8.20
N ASP A 288 17.80 15.27 -7.52
CA ASP A 288 16.85 14.85 -6.49
C ASP A 288 16.74 15.93 -5.43
N THR A 289 15.55 16.54 -5.37
CA THR A 289 15.25 17.63 -4.44
C THR A 289 14.30 17.10 -3.40
N ARG A 290 14.75 17.11 -2.15
CA ARG A 290 13.93 16.83 -0.99
C ARG A 290 13.14 18.07 -0.60
N MET A 291 11.82 17.98 -0.67
CA MET A 291 10.88 18.95 -0.10
C MET A 291 10.54 18.46 1.31
N GLU A 292 10.58 19.33 2.30
CA GLU A 292 10.27 18.99 3.69
C GLU A 292 9.48 20.13 4.32
N THR A 293 8.44 19.80 5.09
CA THR A 293 7.61 20.78 5.78
C THR A 293 7.09 20.20 7.08
N ASP A 294 7.01 21.05 8.11
CA ASP A 294 6.40 20.71 9.38
C ASP A 294 5.03 21.39 9.49
N ILE A 295 4.02 20.64 9.91
CA ILE A 295 2.66 21.15 10.07
C ILE A 295 2.00 20.66 11.35
N GLY A 296 1.40 21.60 12.08
CA GLY A 296 0.51 21.28 13.20
C GLY A 296 -0.80 20.66 12.73
N VAL A 297 -1.22 19.57 13.38
CA VAL A 297 -2.51 18.92 13.16
C VAL A 297 -3.61 19.74 13.83
N PRO A 298 -4.66 20.19 13.10
CA PRO A 298 -5.78 20.93 13.67
C PRO A 298 -6.47 20.18 14.82
N ALA A 299 -7.07 20.92 15.76
CA ALA A 299 -7.68 20.36 16.99
C ALA A 299 -8.86 19.40 16.70
N GLU A 300 -9.52 19.58 15.56
CA GLU A 300 -10.67 18.82 15.11
C GLU A 300 -10.31 17.75 14.05
N ALA A 301 -9.05 17.68 13.61
CA ALA A 301 -8.62 16.77 12.56
C ALA A 301 -8.60 15.31 13.05
N ALA A 302 -9.21 14.41 12.28
CA ALA A 302 -9.17 12.98 12.51
C ALA A 302 -8.28 12.25 11.50
N THR A 303 -8.13 12.80 10.29
CA THR A 303 -7.35 12.20 9.21
C THR A 303 -6.59 13.25 8.41
N CYS A 304 -5.52 12.81 7.73
CA CYS A 304 -4.69 13.61 6.85
C CYS A 304 -4.43 12.86 5.53
N HIS A 305 -4.23 13.60 4.45
CA HIS A 305 -3.64 13.08 3.21
C HIS A 305 -2.71 14.12 2.59
N VAL A 306 -1.74 13.62 1.81
CA VAL A 306 -0.77 14.43 1.08
C VAL A 306 -1.05 14.31 -0.42
N LEU A 307 -1.12 15.44 -1.10
CA LEU A 307 -1.29 15.54 -2.55
C LEU A 307 -0.06 16.21 -3.14
N ILE A 308 0.62 15.52 -4.05
CA ILE A 308 1.74 16.04 -4.81
C ILE A 308 1.27 16.29 -6.24
N ARG A 309 1.49 17.50 -6.76
CA ARG A 309 1.10 17.88 -8.14
C ARG A 309 2.33 18.21 -8.97
N PHE A 310 2.33 17.68 -10.19
CA PHE A 310 3.35 17.87 -11.22
C PHE A 310 4.76 17.38 -10.82
N GLY A 311 5.54 16.98 -11.82
CA GLY A 311 6.91 16.49 -11.63
C GLY A 311 6.96 14.99 -11.46
N SER A 312 7.87 14.53 -10.62
CA SER A 312 8.02 13.12 -10.29
C SER A 312 8.29 12.88 -8.81
N LEU A 313 8.08 11.65 -8.36
CA LEU A 313 8.20 11.23 -6.98
C LEU A 313 9.05 9.96 -6.91
N THR A 314 10.13 10.02 -6.13
CA THR A 314 10.98 8.85 -5.82
C THR A 314 10.82 8.40 -4.38
N GLY A 315 10.21 9.22 -3.52
CA GLY A 315 9.84 8.82 -2.16
C GLY A 315 8.99 9.86 -1.43
N LEU A 316 8.19 9.40 -0.48
CA LEU A 316 7.30 10.23 0.34
C LEU A 316 7.23 9.64 1.76
N TRP A 317 7.44 10.48 2.76
CA TRP A 317 7.43 10.13 4.17
C TRP A 317 6.55 11.09 4.96
N VAL A 318 5.78 10.54 5.89
CA VAL A 318 5.04 11.30 6.89
C VAL A 318 5.37 10.72 8.25
N THR A 319 5.95 11.53 9.12
CA THR A 319 6.33 11.13 10.48
C THR A 319 5.65 12.04 11.49
N GLU A 320 5.17 11.47 12.60
CA GLU A 320 4.70 12.25 13.74
C GLU A 320 5.92 12.64 14.59
N GLU A 321 6.08 13.92 14.88
CA GLU A 321 7.13 14.38 15.79
C GLU A 321 6.73 14.03 17.23
N LYS A 322 7.69 13.50 17.99
CA LYS A 322 7.50 13.15 19.42
C LYS A 322 7.66 14.36 20.32
#